data_AF-A0A8J3JZD5-F1
#
_entry.id   AF-A0A8J3JZD5-F1
#
_cell.length_a   1.000
_cell.length_b   1.000
_cell.length_c   1.000
_cell.angle_alpha   90.00
_cell.angle_beta   90.00
_cell.angle_gamma   90.00
#
_symmetry.space_group_name_H-M   'P 1'
#
loop_
_entity.id
_entity.type
_entity.pdbx_description
1 polymer ?
#
loop_
_entity_poly.entity_id
_entity_poly.type
_entity_poly.pdbx_seq_one_letter_code
_entity_poly.pdbx_strand_id
1 'polypeptide(L)'
;MTYAIETVFGKAITQLERERRRLSALDQARQHLVQDLFDSDGVSAMSRALTYVVCGGILEQLMRDLPQALSTDLVAKTVLRSQLPAGLLAILEASEFKRCATSTTSTLSVRASLIRSIAGHGSDNRLVSDFAQDLIIADGTTITTRHFKVLWDVLELPGDWRNDAKDQFLVSEISSKRNDVAHWEMDPVDVGRSKSYSDLLSSIDALIKLVDHIHLHIWDWLDQVGAAKAKALTGTP
;
A
#
# COMPACT_ATOMS: atom_id res chain seq x y z
N MET A 1 8.82 -16.99 -12.58
CA MET A 1 9.58 -16.37 -11.47
C MET A 1 8.51 -15.84 -10.53
N THR A 2 8.54 -16.22 -9.25
CA THR A 2 7.54 -15.75 -8.27
C THR A 2 8.13 -14.54 -7.57
N TYR A 3 7.47 -13.38 -7.69
CA TYR A 3 7.93 -12.15 -7.06
C TYR A 3 7.60 -12.15 -5.56
N ALA A 4 8.46 -11.56 -4.73
CA ALA A 4 8.22 -11.38 -3.31
C ALA A 4 6.95 -10.55 -3.05
N ILE A 5 6.63 -9.58 -3.93
CA ILE A 5 5.39 -8.81 -3.85
C ILE A 5 4.13 -9.69 -3.87
N GLU A 6 4.12 -10.80 -4.62
CA GLU A 6 2.96 -11.70 -4.72
C GLU A 6 2.64 -12.32 -3.35
N THR A 7 3.67 -12.58 -2.54
CA THR A 7 3.50 -13.10 -1.17
C THR A 7 2.86 -12.05 -0.26
N VAL A 8 3.28 -10.79 -0.37
CA VAL A 8 2.74 -9.69 0.45
C VAL A 8 1.28 -9.41 0.10
N PHE A 9 0.96 -9.27 -1.19
CA PHE A 9 -0.41 -9.05 -1.66
C PHE A 9 -1.31 -10.27 -1.38
N GLY A 10 -0.84 -11.49 -1.67
CA GLY A 10 -1.59 -12.72 -1.39
C GLY A 10 -1.92 -12.88 0.10
N LYS A 11 -1.02 -12.47 0.99
CA LYS A 11 -1.28 -12.46 2.44
C LYS A 11 -2.37 -11.44 2.80
N ALA A 12 -2.32 -10.22 2.28
CA ALA A 12 -3.33 -9.20 2.52
C ALA A 12 -4.73 -9.65 2.05
N ILE A 13 -4.81 -10.19 0.84
CA ILE A 13 -6.06 -10.74 0.27
C ILE A 13 -6.60 -11.88 1.14
N THR A 14 -5.75 -12.83 1.53
CA THR A 14 -6.14 -13.94 2.41
C THR A 14 -6.70 -13.46 3.74
N GLN A 15 -6.12 -12.40 4.32
CA GLN A 15 -6.60 -11.79 5.56
C GLN A 15 -7.94 -11.06 5.37
N LEU A 16 -8.12 -10.34 4.26
CA LEU A 16 -9.40 -9.70 3.92
C LEU A 16 -10.51 -10.72 3.68
N GLU A 17 -10.22 -11.81 2.97
CA GLU A 17 -11.18 -12.90 2.80
C GLU A 17 -11.55 -13.57 4.12
N ARG A 18 -10.58 -13.72 5.04
CA ARG A 18 -10.86 -14.25 6.37
C ARG A 18 -11.82 -13.33 7.13
N GLU A 19 -11.61 -12.02 7.06
CA GLU A 19 -12.49 -11.02 7.67
C GLU A 19 -13.88 -11.02 7.03
N ARG A 20 -13.96 -11.15 5.71
CA ARG A 20 -15.21 -11.33 4.97
C ARG A 20 -15.97 -12.57 5.44
N ARG A 21 -15.30 -13.72 5.56
CA ARG A 21 -15.88 -14.97 6.09
C ARG A 21 -16.36 -14.79 7.53
N ARG A 22 -15.59 -14.10 8.37
CA ARG A 22 -15.97 -13.77 9.76
C ARG A 22 -17.27 -12.98 9.80
N LEU A 23 -17.38 -11.90 9.02
CA LEU A 23 -18.60 -11.08 8.97
C LEU A 23 -19.81 -11.84 8.45
N SER A 24 -19.64 -12.65 7.39
CA SER A 24 -20.73 -13.48 6.86
C SER A 24 -21.24 -14.48 7.90
N ALA A 25 -20.34 -15.14 8.64
CA ALA A 25 -20.72 -16.06 9.71
C ALA A 25 -21.45 -15.33 10.86
N LEU A 26 -21.05 -14.10 11.20
CA LEU A 26 -21.73 -13.29 12.22
C LEU A 26 -23.13 -12.86 11.78
N ASP A 27 -23.30 -12.50 10.52
CA ASP A 27 -24.61 -12.12 9.98
C ASP A 27 -25.58 -13.31 9.96
N GLN A 28 -25.10 -14.50 9.58
CA GLN A 28 -25.87 -15.74 9.66
C GLN A 28 -26.22 -16.12 11.10
N ALA A 29 -25.25 -16.07 12.02
CA ALA A 29 -25.47 -16.39 13.42
C ALA A 29 -26.52 -15.46 14.07
N ARG A 30 -26.54 -14.18 13.69
CA ARG A 30 -27.56 -13.21 14.12
C ARG A 30 -28.98 -13.65 13.75
N GLN A 31 -29.16 -14.32 12.61
CA GLN A 31 -30.48 -14.79 12.15
C GLN A 31 -30.99 -16.00 12.93
N HIS A 32 -30.10 -16.73 13.62
CA HIS A 32 -30.41 -17.98 14.32
C HIS A 32 -30.36 -17.88 15.85
N LEU A 33 -29.82 -16.80 16.41
CA LEU A 33 -29.80 -16.58 17.86
C LEU A 33 -31.19 -16.11 18.35
N VAL A 34 -31.79 -16.92 19.22
CA VAL A 34 -33.00 -16.57 19.99
C VAL A 34 -32.70 -15.31 20.81
N GLN A 35 -33.56 -14.29 20.71
CA GLN A 35 -33.43 -12.97 21.33
C GLN A 35 -33.54 -13.02 22.87
N ASP A 36 -32.62 -13.68 23.55
CA ASP A 36 -32.50 -13.61 25.01
C ASP A 36 -31.38 -12.64 25.44
N LEU A 37 -31.82 -11.42 25.72
CA LEU A 37 -31.56 -10.62 26.94
C LEU A 37 -30.11 -10.45 27.46
N PHE A 38 -29.35 -9.58 26.81
CA PHE A 38 -28.77 -8.30 27.31
C PHE A 38 -27.72 -7.82 26.29
N ASP A 39 -27.88 -6.61 25.75
CA ASP A 39 -26.95 -5.93 24.82
C ASP A 39 -26.45 -6.71 23.57
N SER A 40 -27.28 -7.60 23.01
CA SER A 40 -26.95 -8.31 21.76
C SER A 40 -26.68 -7.36 20.58
N ASP A 41 -27.35 -6.20 20.56
CA ASP A 41 -27.12 -5.16 19.56
C ASP A 41 -25.76 -4.48 19.76
N GLY A 42 -25.38 -4.11 20.98
CA GLY A 42 -24.08 -3.52 21.28
C GLY A 42 -22.93 -4.46 20.91
N VAL A 43 -23.03 -5.74 21.28
CA VAL A 43 -22.01 -6.76 20.90
C VAL A 43 -21.91 -6.91 19.37
N SER A 44 -23.04 -6.92 18.67
CA SER A 44 -23.08 -6.98 17.20
C SER A 44 -22.47 -5.72 16.57
N ALA A 45 -22.76 -4.55 17.12
CA ALA A 45 -22.20 -3.27 16.69
C ALA A 45 -20.67 -3.22 16.92
N MET A 46 -20.19 -3.57 18.10
CA MET A 46 -18.75 -3.66 18.39
C MET A 46 -18.04 -4.61 17.41
N SER A 47 -18.67 -5.74 17.09
CA SER A 47 -18.12 -6.70 16.12
C SER A 47 -17.99 -6.14 14.70
N ARG A 48 -18.91 -5.25 14.32
CA ARG A 48 -18.88 -4.50 13.05
C ARG A 48 -17.83 -3.39 13.08
N ALA A 49 -17.70 -2.66 14.19
CA ALA A 49 -16.67 -1.63 14.34
C ALA A 49 -15.26 -2.21 14.27
N LEU A 50 -15.06 -3.41 14.83
CA LEU A 50 -13.78 -4.13 14.75
C LEU A 50 -13.31 -4.36 13.30
N THR A 51 -14.22 -4.49 12.34
CA THR A 51 -13.85 -4.65 10.91
C THR A 51 -13.00 -3.48 10.41
N TYR A 52 -13.31 -2.25 10.79
CA TYR A 52 -12.49 -1.09 10.36
C TYR A 52 -11.08 -1.17 10.92
N VAL A 53 -10.92 -1.61 12.17
CA VAL A 53 -9.60 -1.81 12.79
C VAL A 53 -8.83 -2.91 12.09
N VAL A 54 -9.49 -4.04 11.78
CA VAL A 54 -8.87 -5.18 11.07
C VAL A 54 -8.46 -4.77 9.66
N CYS A 55 -9.35 -4.16 8.87
CA CYS A 55 -9.04 -3.70 7.52
C CYS A 55 -7.92 -2.64 7.51
N GLY A 56 -7.95 -1.69 8.44
CA GLY A 56 -6.88 -0.71 8.60
C GLY A 56 -5.52 -1.36 8.92
N GLY A 57 -5.51 -2.33 9.83
CA GLY A 57 -4.30 -3.08 10.18
C GLY A 57 -3.75 -3.94 9.03
N ILE A 58 -4.62 -4.53 8.20
CA ILE A 58 -4.21 -5.27 7.00
C ILE A 58 -3.55 -4.32 6.00
N LEU A 59 -4.14 -3.16 5.75
CA LEU A 59 -3.56 -2.15 4.85
C LEU A 59 -2.22 -1.62 5.38
N GLU A 60 -2.12 -1.38 6.68
CA GLU A 60 -0.87 -0.95 7.32
C GLU A 60 0.22 -2.01 7.16
N GLN A 61 -0.10 -3.28 7.40
CA GLN A 61 0.82 -4.38 7.18
C GLN A 61 1.26 -4.47 5.72
N LEU A 62 0.32 -4.39 4.77
CA LEU A 62 0.64 -4.39 3.34
C LEU A 62 1.62 -3.27 2.99
N MET A 63 1.32 -2.03 3.40
CA MET A 63 2.14 -0.85 3.07
C MET A 63 3.50 -0.85 3.77
N ARG A 64 3.62 -1.51 4.93
CA ARG A 64 4.88 -1.67 5.65
C ARG A 64 5.78 -2.74 5.02
N ASP A 65 5.19 -3.85 4.58
CA ASP A 65 5.95 -5.00 4.08
C ASP A 65 6.29 -4.85 2.58
N LEU A 66 5.52 -4.05 1.83
CA LEU A 66 5.68 -3.83 0.39
C LEU A 66 7.05 -3.25 -0.05
N PRO A 67 7.62 -2.21 0.61
CA PRO A 67 8.94 -1.68 0.23
C PRO A 67 10.07 -2.71 0.24
N GLN A 68 10.05 -3.60 1.23
CA GLN A 68 11.03 -4.68 1.32
C GLN A 68 10.88 -5.68 0.17
N ALA A 69 9.64 -6.08 -0.14
CA ALA A 69 9.36 -6.98 -1.24
C ALA A 69 9.79 -6.39 -2.59
N LEU A 70 9.44 -5.12 -2.85
CA LEU A 70 9.84 -4.39 -4.06
C LEU A 70 11.37 -4.32 -4.23
N SER A 71 12.07 -3.94 -3.15
CA SER A 71 13.52 -3.87 -3.15
C SER A 71 14.15 -5.24 -3.44
N THR A 72 13.67 -6.29 -2.79
CA THR A 72 14.13 -7.67 -3.02
C THR A 72 13.92 -8.11 -4.47
N ASP A 73 12.75 -7.84 -5.05
CA ASP A 73 12.45 -8.22 -6.44
C ASP A 73 13.33 -7.48 -7.46
N LEU A 74 13.54 -6.17 -7.29
CA LEU A 74 14.38 -5.37 -8.20
C LEU A 74 15.87 -5.75 -8.10
N VAL A 75 16.37 -6.00 -6.89
CA VAL A 75 17.75 -6.49 -6.67
C VAL A 75 17.92 -7.87 -7.30
N ALA A 76 16.96 -8.78 -7.13
CA ALA A 76 16.99 -10.12 -7.72
C ALA A 76 16.96 -10.09 -9.25
N LYS A 77 16.24 -9.12 -9.85
CA LYS A 77 16.21 -8.90 -11.30
C LYS A 77 17.47 -8.22 -11.86
N THR A 78 18.44 -7.85 -11.01
CA THR A 78 19.68 -7.16 -11.39
C THR A 78 19.44 -5.92 -12.27
N VAL A 79 18.39 -5.17 -11.94
CA VAL A 79 17.96 -3.97 -12.67
C VAL A 79 19.04 -2.90 -12.57
N LEU A 80 19.25 -2.16 -13.66
CA LEU A 80 20.11 -0.97 -13.66
C LEU A 80 19.31 0.24 -13.19
N ARG A 81 19.94 1.15 -12.45
CA ARG A 81 19.28 2.36 -11.96
C ARG A 81 18.65 3.17 -13.10
N SER A 82 19.32 3.28 -14.26
CA SER A 82 18.79 3.95 -15.47
C SER A 82 17.46 3.41 -16.01
N GLN A 83 17.04 2.20 -15.58
CA GLN A 83 15.79 1.58 -15.99
C GLN A 83 14.63 1.85 -15.01
N LEU A 84 14.93 2.44 -13.85
CA LEU A 84 13.92 2.83 -12.89
C LEU A 84 13.30 4.19 -13.24
N PRO A 85 12.05 4.44 -12.85
CA PRO A 85 11.45 5.77 -12.89
C PRO A 85 12.25 6.78 -12.05
N ALA A 86 12.15 8.07 -12.41
CA ALA A 86 12.85 9.13 -11.70
C ALA A 86 12.32 9.30 -10.26
N GLY A 87 11.04 8.98 -10.01
CA GLY A 87 10.46 8.93 -8.66
C GLY A 87 11.26 8.04 -7.69
N LEU A 88 11.76 6.90 -8.14
CA LEU A 88 12.59 6.00 -7.32
C LEU A 88 14.02 6.51 -7.12
N LEU A 89 14.52 7.45 -7.93
CA LEU A 89 15.82 8.07 -7.66
C LEU A 89 15.80 8.89 -6.37
N ALA A 90 14.68 9.55 -6.07
CA ALA A 90 14.54 10.31 -4.83
C ALA A 90 14.72 9.42 -3.59
N ILE A 91 14.31 8.16 -3.71
CA ILE A 91 14.47 7.13 -2.69
C ILE A 91 15.92 6.63 -2.66
N LEU A 92 16.49 6.28 -3.82
CA LEU A 92 17.86 5.77 -3.91
C LEU A 92 18.93 6.78 -3.46
N GLU A 93 18.63 8.07 -3.55
CA GLU A 93 19.51 9.17 -3.14
C GLU A 93 18.97 9.88 -1.87
N ALA A 94 18.10 9.22 -1.08
CA ALA A 94 17.42 9.82 0.07
C ALA A 94 18.37 10.42 1.12
N SER A 95 19.53 9.79 1.33
CA SER A 95 20.57 10.29 2.25
C SER A 95 21.13 11.65 1.81
N GLU A 96 21.34 11.85 0.51
CA GLU A 96 21.83 13.10 -0.06
C GLU A 96 20.75 14.19 -0.03
N PHE A 97 19.48 13.83 -0.26
CA PHE A 97 18.35 14.76 -0.07
C PHE A 97 18.24 15.24 1.39
N LYS A 98 18.40 14.35 2.38
CA LYS A 98 18.41 14.72 3.81
C LYS A 98 19.53 15.72 4.14
N ARG A 99 20.71 15.56 3.54
CA ARG A 99 21.85 16.48 3.72
C ARG A 99 21.59 17.88 3.18
N CYS A 100 20.65 18.05 2.27
CA CYS A 100 20.30 19.33 1.64
C CYS A 100 19.43 20.24 2.52
N ALA A 101 19.02 19.79 3.72
CA ALA A 101 18.14 20.53 4.63
C ALA A 101 18.73 21.85 5.19
N THR A 102 20.06 21.98 5.22
CA THR A 102 20.75 23.20 5.68
C THR A 102 21.29 24.01 4.50
N SER A 103 21.60 25.29 4.72
CA SER A 103 22.11 26.20 3.67
C SER A 103 23.55 26.61 3.95
N THR A 104 24.47 25.65 3.79
CA THR A 104 25.93 25.85 3.89
C THR A 104 26.59 25.67 2.52
N THR A 105 27.82 26.15 2.35
CA THR A 105 28.60 25.92 1.11
C THR A 105 28.77 24.43 0.78
N SER A 106 28.93 23.57 1.79
CA SER A 106 29.00 22.11 1.59
C SER A 106 27.66 21.53 1.09
N THR A 107 26.52 22.04 1.57
CA THR A 107 25.20 21.60 1.08
C THR A 107 24.94 22.02 -0.36
N LEU A 108 25.46 23.16 -0.82
CA LEU A 108 25.36 23.58 -2.22
C LEU A 108 26.08 22.60 -3.16
N SER A 109 27.23 22.08 -2.74
CA SER A 109 27.95 21.03 -3.48
C SER A 109 27.13 19.74 -3.58
N VAL A 110 26.44 19.35 -2.49
CA VAL A 110 25.54 18.17 -2.48
C VAL A 110 24.35 18.38 -3.42
N ARG A 111 23.67 19.53 -3.36
CA ARG A 111 22.56 19.88 -4.27
C ARG A 111 23.00 19.82 -5.73
N ALA A 112 24.16 20.39 -6.05
CA ALA A 112 24.71 20.32 -7.41
C ALA A 112 25.02 18.89 -7.84
N SER A 113 25.47 18.03 -6.91
CA SER A 113 25.71 16.61 -7.18
C SER A 113 24.40 15.84 -7.44
N LEU A 114 23.35 16.10 -6.65
CA LEU A 114 22.02 15.51 -6.85
C LEU A 114 21.45 15.88 -8.23
N ILE A 115 21.51 17.17 -8.60
CA ILE A 115 21.03 17.62 -9.92
C ILE A 115 21.80 16.93 -11.05
N ARG A 116 23.12 16.78 -10.93
CA ARG A 116 23.93 16.04 -11.90
C ARG A 116 23.57 14.55 -11.95
N SER A 117 23.32 13.93 -10.80
CA SER A 117 22.88 12.53 -10.71
C SER A 117 21.56 12.33 -11.45
N ILE A 118 20.57 13.19 -11.19
CA ILE A 118 19.26 13.17 -11.85
C ILE A 118 19.41 13.42 -13.36
N ALA A 119 20.19 14.43 -13.77
CA ALA A 119 20.43 14.71 -15.18
C ALA A 119 21.15 13.57 -15.91
N GLY A 120 21.98 12.81 -15.20
CA GLY A 120 22.70 11.64 -15.71
C GLY A 120 21.93 10.31 -15.61
N HIS A 121 20.71 10.31 -15.06
CA HIS A 121 19.96 9.09 -14.71
C HIS A 121 19.85 8.09 -15.85
N GLY A 122 19.48 8.55 -17.05
CA GLY A 122 19.31 7.68 -18.22
C GLY A 122 20.59 6.96 -18.66
N SER A 123 21.75 7.35 -18.12
CA SER A 123 23.05 6.72 -18.35
C SER A 123 23.64 6.04 -17.11
N ASP A 124 22.89 5.95 -16.00
CA ASP A 124 23.35 5.31 -14.77
C ASP A 124 23.39 3.78 -14.93
N ASN A 125 24.61 3.26 -15.05
CA ASN A 125 24.91 1.84 -15.19
C ASN A 125 25.11 1.12 -13.84
N ARG A 126 24.89 1.79 -12.71
CA ARG A 126 24.91 1.12 -11.39
C ARG A 126 23.70 0.20 -11.27
N LEU A 127 23.89 -0.93 -10.60
CA LEU A 127 22.78 -1.80 -10.23
C LEU A 127 21.93 -1.15 -9.12
N VAL A 128 20.65 -1.50 -9.09
CA VAL A 128 19.78 -1.18 -7.97
C VAL A 128 20.31 -1.88 -6.72
N SER A 129 20.49 -1.09 -5.66
CA SER A 129 20.84 -1.56 -4.32
C SER A 129 19.60 -1.65 -3.45
N ASP A 130 19.68 -2.38 -2.35
CA ASP A 130 18.57 -2.42 -1.39
C ASP A 130 18.21 -1.00 -0.91
N PHE A 131 16.96 -0.61 -1.12
CA PHE A 131 16.41 0.69 -0.74
C PHE A 131 15.21 0.58 0.22
N ALA A 132 14.93 -0.62 0.75
CA ALA A 132 13.74 -0.89 1.55
C ALA A 132 13.61 0.04 2.77
N GLN A 133 14.74 0.41 3.39
CA GLN A 133 14.78 1.30 4.55
C GLN A 133 14.57 2.79 4.19
N ASP A 134 14.78 3.16 2.93
CA ASP A 134 14.60 4.53 2.45
C ASP A 134 13.20 4.76 1.87
N LEU A 135 12.51 3.71 1.41
CA LEU A 135 11.11 3.75 0.97
C LEU A 135 10.16 3.45 2.13
N ILE A 136 9.91 4.44 2.99
CA ILE A 136 8.95 4.28 4.09
C ILE A 136 7.57 4.76 3.62
N ILE A 137 6.68 3.82 3.35
CA ILE A 137 5.28 4.10 2.94
C ILE A 137 4.33 4.05 4.14
N ALA A 138 4.60 3.19 5.13
CA ALA A 138 3.87 3.13 6.38
C ALA A 138 4.85 3.30 7.55
N ASP A 139 4.63 4.33 8.37
CA ASP A 139 5.47 4.73 9.50
C ASP A 139 4.79 4.45 10.86
N GLY A 140 3.79 3.57 10.88
CA GLY A 140 2.93 3.31 12.04
C GLY A 140 1.73 4.26 12.15
N THR A 141 1.57 5.18 11.19
CA THR A 141 0.33 5.94 11.04
C THR A 141 -0.72 5.17 10.27
N THR A 142 -2.00 5.52 10.48
CA THR A 142 -3.13 4.91 9.78
C THR A 142 -3.04 5.18 8.28
N ILE A 143 -3.21 4.13 7.48
CA ILE A 143 -3.15 4.24 6.02
C ILE A 143 -4.31 5.08 5.48
N THR A 144 -3.97 6.26 4.99
CA THR A 144 -4.84 7.16 4.23
C THR A 144 -4.64 7.05 2.71
N THR A 145 -5.50 7.71 1.95
CA THR A 145 -5.39 7.87 0.48
C THR A 145 -4.06 8.48 0.03
N ARG A 146 -3.37 9.21 0.91
CA ARG A 146 -2.08 9.83 0.59
C ARG A 146 -1.00 8.78 0.35
N HIS A 147 -1.01 7.67 1.10
CA HIS A 147 0.00 6.62 0.95
C HIS A 147 -0.10 5.93 -0.41
N PHE A 148 -1.33 5.65 -0.87
CA PHE A 148 -1.56 5.09 -2.21
C PHE A 148 -1.09 6.04 -3.32
N LYS A 149 -1.37 7.36 -3.19
CA LYS A 149 -0.86 8.37 -4.14
C LYS A 149 0.66 8.42 -4.16
N VAL A 150 1.30 8.47 -3.00
CA VAL A 150 2.77 8.49 -2.90
C VAL A 150 3.37 7.23 -3.54
N LEU A 151 2.81 6.05 -3.29
CA LEU A 151 3.24 4.81 -3.93
C LEU A 151 3.12 4.90 -5.47
N TRP A 152 1.99 5.40 -5.97
CA TRP A 152 1.76 5.57 -7.41
C TRP A 152 2.74 6.57 -8.05
N ASP A 153 2.98 7.70 -7.38
CA ASP A 153 3.86 8.78 -7.84
C ASP A 153 5.33 8.33 -7.83
N VAL A 154 5.79 7.65 -6.77
CA VAL A 154 7.18 7.18 -6.63
C VAL A 154 7.52 6.12 -7.68
N LEU A 155 6.57 5.22 -7.96
CA LEU A 155 6.73 4.18 -8.97
C LEU A 155 6.41 4.67 -10.40
N GLU A 156 5.89 5.90 -10.54
CA GLU A 156 5.40 6.47 -11.80
C GLU A 156 4.45 5.52 -12.55
N LEU A 157 3.53 4.89 -11.80
CA LEU A 157 2.58 3.95 -12.38
C LEU A 157 1.58 4.68 -13.29
N PRO A 158 1.18 4.08 -14.42
CA PRO A 158 0.19 4.69 -15.30
C PRO A 158 -1.19 4.73 -14.64
N GLY A 159 -1.99 5.74 -14.99
CA GLY A 159 -3.38 5.85 -14.53
C GLY A 159 -3.50 6.33 -13.09
N ASP A 160 -4.41 5.71 -12.33
CA ASP A 160 -4.75 6.09 -10.97
C ASP A 160 -4.67 4.87 -10.03
N TRP A 161 -4.30 5.11 -8.78
CA TRP A 161 -4.25 4.07 -7.74
C TRP A 161 -5.63 3.52 -7.40
N ARG A 162 -6.68 4.28 -7.74
CA ARG A 162 -8.08 3.88 -7.59
C ARG A 162 -8.49 2.92 -8.70
N ASN A 163 -9.14 1.82 -8.32
CA ASN A 163 -9.86 0.95 -9.24
C ASN A 163 -11.24 1.54 -9.58
N ASP A 164 -11.92 2.15 -8.61
CA ASP A 164 -13.18 2.89 -8.77
C ASP A 164 -13.07 4.27 -8.09
N ALA A 165 -13.83 5.26 -8.58
CA ALA A 165 -13.94 6.57 -7.94
C ALA A 165 -14.32 6.50 -6.45
N LYS A 166 -15.03 5.43 -6.04
CA LYS A 166 -15.45 5.17 -4.66
C LYS A 166 -14.32 4.74 -3.73
N ASP A 167 -13.19 4.27 -4.25
CA ASP A 167 -12.08 3.76 -3.42
C ASP A 167 -11.49 4.85 -2.52
N GLN A 168 -11.54 6.11 -2.97
CA GLN A 168 -11.15 7.25 -2.16
C GLN A 168 -12.00 7.33 -0.87
N PHE A 169 -13.33 7.20 -1.00
CA PHE A 169 -14.23 7.25 0.13
C PHE A 169 -14.07 6.03 1.03
N LEU A 170 -13.90 4.84 0.43
CA LEU A 170 -13.66 3.60 1.17
C LEU A 170 -12.42 3.70 2.08
N VAL A 171 -11.28 4.11 1.52
CA VAL A 171 -10.02 4.23 2.27
C VAL A 171 -10.13 5.32 3.34
N SER A 172 -10.74 6.47 3.02
CA SER A 172 -10.99 7.53 4.00
C SER A 172 -11.91 7.07 5.14
N GLU A 173 -12.94 6.31 4.84
CA GLU A 173 -13.87 5.75 5.82
C GLU A 173 -13.16 4.75 6.74
N ILE A 174 -12.40 3.80 6.18
CA ILE A 174 -11.61 2.84 6.97
C ILE A 174 -10.62 3.58 7.87
N SER A 175 -9.90 4.55 7.33
CA SER A 175 -8.91 5.32 8.08
C SER A 175 -9.55 6.10 9.24
N SER A 176 -10.64 6.81 8.98
CA SER A 176 -11.36 7.58 10.00
C SER A 176 -11.96 6.65 11.06
N LYS A 177 -12.73 5.63 10.65
CA LYS A 177 -13.40 4.72 11.59
C LYS A 177 -12.45 3.86 12.39
N ARG A 178 -11.31 3.46 11.83
CA ARG A 178 -10.24 2.82 12.59
C ARG A 178 -9.74 3.74 13.70
N ASN A 179 -9.49 5.02 13.41
CA ASN A 179 -9.02 5.97 14.41
C ASN A 179 -10.08 6.25 15.47
N ASP A 180 -11.33 6.47 15.05
CA ASP A 180 -12.48 6.66 15.93
C ASP A 180 -12.53 5.55 17.01
N VAL A 181 -12.38 4.29 16.57
CA VAL A 181 -12.44 3.10 17.45
C VAL A 181 -11.15 2.89 18.24
N ALA A 182 -9.98 2.98 17.59
CA ALA A 182 -8.69 2.65 18.21
C ALA A 182 -8.26 3.68 19.27
N HIS A 183 -8.68 4.94 19.11
CA HIS A 183 -8.37 6.03 20.04
C HIS A 183 -9.56 6.41 20.94
N TRP A 184 -10.67 5.68 20.86
CA TRP A 184 -11.89 5.94 21.63
C TRP A 184 -12.43 7.38 21.44
N GLU A 185 -12.28 7.93 20.23
CA GLU A 185 -12.84 9.25 19.87
C GLU A 185 -14.35 9.17 19.65
N MET A 186 -14.86 7.99 19.32
CA MET A 186 -16.28 7.67 19.22
C MET A 186 -16.54 6.31 19.89
N ASP A 187 -17.73 6.14 20.48
CA ASP A 187 -18.15 4.84 20.99
C ASP A 187 -18.10 3.80 19.85
N PRO A 188 -17.38 2.67 20.01
CA PRO A 188 -17.36 1.60 19.00
C PRO A 188 -18.75 1.07 18.66
N VAL A 189 -19.74 1.14 19.56
CA VAL A 189 -21.12 0.78 19.27
C VAL A 189 -21.72 1.74 18.23
N ASP A 190 -21.49 3.05 18.35
CA ASP A 190 -22.00 4.04 17.41
C ASP A 190 -21.34 3.90 16.03
N VAL A 191 -20.02 3.68 16.01
CA VAL A 191 -19.30 3.34 14.77
C VAL A 191 -19.87 2.06 14.16
N GLY A 192 -20.10 1.04 14.97
CA GLY A 192 -20.66 -0.24 14.54
C GLY A 192 -22.09 -0.15 14.01
N ARG A 193 -22.90 0.79 14.50
CA ARG A 193 -24.26 1.04 14.00
C ARG A 193 -24.30 1.83 12.70
N SER A 194 -23.21 2.48 12.30
CA SER A 194 -23.15 3.28 11.05
C SER A 194 -23.31 2.48 9.76
N LYS A 195 -23.04 1.17 9.78
CA LYS A 195 -23.14 0.28 8.62
C LYS A 195 -23.78 -1.06 8.98
N SER A 196 -24.50 -1.63 8.02
CA SER A 196 -24.99 -3.00 8.11
C SER A 196 -23.87 -4.02 7.80
N TYR A 197 -24.10 -5.30 8.11
CA TYR A 197 -23.19 -6.37 7.70
C TYR A 197 -23.04 -6.45 6.17
N SER A 198 -24.12 -6.27 5.41
CA SER A 198 -24.06 -6.27 3.94
C SER A 198 -23.22 -5.12 3.38
N ASP A 199 -23.28 -3.94 4.02
CA ASP A 199 -22.47 -2.80 3.59
C ASP A 199 -20.98 -3.04 3.88
N LEU A 200 -20.65 -3.62 5.03
CA LEU A 200 -19.27 -3.96 5.40
C LEU A 200 -18.71 -5.06 4.51
N LEU A 201 -19.50 -6.08 4.19
CA LEU A 201 -19.12 -7.12 3.22
C LEU A 201 -18.80 -6.51 1.85
N SER A 202 -19.66 -5.60 1.37
CA SER A 202 -19.43 -4.87 0.12
C SER A 202 -18.17 -3.99 0.17
N SER A 203 -17.88 -3.40 1.33
CA SER A 203 -16.69 -2.59 1.56
C SER A 203 -15.41 -3.45 1.55
N ILE A 204 -15.45 -4.66 2.11
CA ILE A 204 -14.33 -5.61 2.03
C ILE A 204 -14.14 -6.10 0.59
N ASP A 205 -15.21 -6.43 -0.13
CA ASP A 205 -15.12 -6.85 -1.53
C ASP A 205 -14.52 -5.75 -2.41
N ALA A 206 -14.89 -4.49 -2.17
CA ALA A 206 -14.27 -3.34 -2.83
C ALA A 206 -12.78 -3.18 -2.45
N LEU A 207 -12.44 -3.40 -1.18
CA LEU A 207 -11.07 -3.33 -0.71
C LEU A 207 -10.18 -4.43 -1.31
N ILE A 208 -10.70 -5.65 -1.45
CA ILE A 208 -9.99 -6.75 -2.13
C ILE A 208 -9.69 -6.34 -3.58
N LYS A 209 -10.68 -5.82 -4.31
CA LYS A 209 -10.49 -5.34 -5.69
C LYS A 209 -9.46 -4.23 -5.79
N LEU A 210 -9.45 -3.29 -4.83
CA LEU A 210 -8.43 -2.24 -4.77
C LEU A 210 -7.03 -2.84 -4.55
N VAL A 211 -6.88 -3.78 -3.62
CA VAL A 211 -5.61 -4.46 -3.36
C VAL A 211 -5.14 -5.25 -4.59
N ASP A 212 -6.03 -5.96 -5.27
CA ASP A 212 -5.75 -6.67 -6.52
C ASP A 212 -5.34 -5.71 -7.64
N HIS A 213 -6.03 -4.58 -7.80
CA HIS A 213 -5.68 -3.55 -8.79
C HIS A 213 -4.26 -3.02 -8.58
N ILE A 214 -3.91 -2.68 -7.34
CA ILE A 214 -2.55 -2.22 -7.00
C ILE A 214 -1.54 -3.33 -7.27
N HIS A 215 -1.85 -4.57 -6.89
CA HIS A 215 -0.98 -5.72 -7.13
C HIS A 215 -0.69 -5.88 -8.63
N LEU A 216 -1.71 -5.88 -9.47
CA LEU A 216 -1.58 -6.04 -10.92
C LEU A 216 -0.71 -4.93 -11.54
N HIS A 217 -0.96 -3.67 -11.18
CA HIS A 217 -0.19 -2.55 -11.70
C HIS A 217 1.28 -2.59 -11.30
N ILE A 218 1.58 -2.96 -10.04
CA ILE A 218 2.96 -3.09 -9.57
C ILE A 218 3.63 -4.31 -10.21
N TRP A 219 2.90 -5.41 -10.38
CA TRP A 219 3.40 -6.62 -11.03
C TRP A 219 3.75 -6.34 -12.50
N ASP A 220 2.84 -5.71 -13.25
CA ASP A 220 3.06 -5.33 -14.66
C ASP A 220 4.25 -4.38 -14.80
N TRP A 221 4.36 -3.42 -13.88
CA TRP A 221 5.49 -2.50 -13.82
C TRP A 221 6.81 -3.25 -13.56
N LEU A 222 6.85 -4.14 -12.57
CA LEU A 222 8.03 -4.97 -12.29
C LEU A 222 8.43 -5.83 -13.49
N ASP A 223 7.47 -6.37 -14.23
CA ASP A 223 7.75 -7.20 -15.39
C ASP A 223 8.40 -6.40 -16.54
N GLN A 224 7.93 -5.17 -16.75
CA GLN A 224 8.47 -4.25 -17.75
C GLN A 224 9.86 -3.71 -17.37
N VAL A 225 10.09 -3.47 -16.07
CA VAL A 225 11.37 -3.00 -15.56
C VAL A 225 12.44 -4.08 -15.80
N GLY A 226 13.51 -3.70 -16.51
CA GLY A 226 14.60 -4.61 -16.91
C GLY A 226 14.37 -5.34 -18.23
N ALA A 227 13.13 -5.45 -18.73
CA ALA A 227 12.84 -6.12 -20.01
C ALA A 227 13.35 -5.34 -21.24
N ALA A 228 13.43 -4.01 -21.15
CA ALA A 228 13.84 -3.13 -22.26
C ALA A 228 15.27 -3.38 -22.77
N LYS A 229 16.18 -3.94 -21.94
CA LYS A 229 17.55 -4.26 -22.37
C LYS A 229 17.68 -5.67 -22.95
N ALA A 230 16.83 -6.62 -22.56
CA ALA A 230 16.82 -7.95 -23.16
C ALA A 230 16.53 -7.84 -24.66
N LYS A 231 15.54 -7.02 -25.05
CA LYS A 231 15.18 -6.80 -26.46
C LYS A 231 16.27 -6.07 -27.26
N ALA A 232 17.01 -5.17 -26.63
CA ALA A 232 18.14 -4.46 -27.26
C ALA A 232 19.41 -5.32 -27.39
N LEU A 233 19.59 -6.32 -26.52
CA LEU A 233 20.73 -7.24 -26.55
C LEU A 233 20.47 -8.51 -27.40
N THR A 234 19.22 -8.91 -27.62
CA THR A 234 18.87 -10.09 -28.43
C THR A 234 18.67 -9.81 -29.92
N GLY A 235 18.73 -8.55 -30.36
CA GLY A 235 18.82 -8.18 -31.78
C GLY A 235 17.81 -8.89 -32.69
N THR A 236 16.58 -9.10 -32.22
CA THR A 236 15.54 -9.75 -33.01
C THR A 236 14.54 -8.68 -33.45
N PRO A 237 14.39 -8.42 -34.77
CA PRO A 237 13.42 -7.46 -35.29
C PRO A 237 11.98 -7.83 -34.92
#